data_AF-A0A258IA83-F1
#
_entry.id   AF-A0A258IA83-F1
#
_cell.length_a   1.000
_cell.length_b   1.000
_cell.length_c   1.000
_cell.angle_alpha   90.00
_cell.angle_beta   90.00
_cell.angle_gamma   90.00
#
_symmetry.space_group_name_H-M   'P 1'
#
loop_
_entity.id
_entity.type
_entity.pdbx_description
1 polymer ?
#
loop_
_entity_poly.entity_id
_entity_poly.type
_entity_poly.pdbx_seq_one_letter_code
_entity_poly.pdbx_strand_id
1 'polypeptide(L)'
;NRIEIDAGVKLAQQYPDVIQGVIVGNEVMLRGELSSSDISAILREVKSRVGATPVTYADVWEFWERAPALAADVDFITVHILPYWEDLPVAADQAARHIDETRQHVAKLFPGKEILIGETGWPSAGRMREGALPAPSQQALVMHELLKLAKEKGYRVNVIEAFDQPWKRANEGTVGGHWGLIDAGTREPKFQWGAPVSDHPFWRAQAAVGVAIVVLAFGAALYGAKKRAKSVRPRDWLAVALIAFAGGATFGPALAALPLESLGWIGWTRNLAFVAVSLAALGVIPAAIGAGVRLPALATALDGARRRQADGFAVAAAAVLALGVLAIGEAAFELVFDPRYKDFPINALTPVAAALAIFALLRLPAGAGAGMAERTAFWWLLVAGLFVPLNETLQNWQALWFGLICLALAATLWRVRAARATG
;
A
#
# COMPACT_ATOMS: atom_id res chain seq x y z
N ASN A 1 -6.43 -35.02 1.75
CA ASN A 1 -7.20 -34.44 2.89
C ASN A 1 -8.12 -35.44 3.61
N ARG A 2 -7.75 -36.73 3.75
CA ARG A 2 -8.63 -37.73 4.40
C ARG A 2 -8.92 -37.40 5.87
N ILE A 3 -7.89 -36.99 6.61
CA ILE A 3 -8.00 -36.60 8.03
C ILE A 3 -9.01 -35.45 8.21
N GLU A 4 -8.90 -34.40 7.39
CA GLU A 4 -9.82 -33.25 7.44
C GLU A 4 -11.27 -33.61 7.12
N ILE A 5 -11.47 -34.47 6.10
CA ILE A 5 -12.79 -34.96 5.72
C ILE A 5 -13.41 -35.74 6.89
N ASP A 6 -12.67 -36.68 7.47
CA ASP A 6 -13.16 -37.51 8.57
C ASP A 6 -13.49 -36.68 9.82
N ALA A 7 -12.65 -35.67 10.13
CA ALA A 7 -12.90 -34.75 11.23
C ALA A 7 -14.13 -33.87 10.98
N GLY A 8 -14.28 -33.29 9.79
CA GLY A 8 -15.42 -32.45 9.43
C GLY A 8 -16.75 -33.21 9.47
N VAL A 9 -16.77 -34.43 8.92
CA VAL A 9 -17.94 -35.33 8.99
C VAL A 9 -18.30 -35.64 10.44
N LYS A 10 -17.31 -36.01 11.26
CA LYS A 10 -17.54 -36.32 12.68
C LYS A 10 -18.14 -35.14 13.43
N LEU A 11 -17.62 -33.93 13.21
CA LEU A 11 -18.13 -32.71 13.84
C LEU A 11 -19.57 -32.43 13.41
N ALA A 12 -19.87 -32.51 12.11
CA ALA A 12 -21.22 -32.30 11.57
C ALA A 12 -22.25 -33.24 12.22
N GLN A 13 -21.89 -34.52 12.38
CA GLN A 13 -22.75 -35.51 13.04
C GLN A 13 -22.88 -35.28 14.56
N GLN A 14 -21.82 -34.80 15.21
CA GLN A 14 -21.80 -34.60 16.67
C GLN A 14 -22.56 -33.33 17.09
N TYR A 15 -22.59 -32.30 16.24
CA TYR A 15 -23.17 -30.99 16.56
C TYR A 15 -24.19 -30.52 15.51
N PRO A 16 -25.25 -31.31 15.23
CA PRO A 16 -26.22 -31.00 14.17
C PRO A 16 -27.02 -29.72 14.44
N ASP A 17 -27.17 -29.32 15.70
CA ASP A 17 -27.90 -28.08 16.09
C ASP A 17 -27.06 -26.80 15.91
N VAL A 18 -25.75 -26.95 15.72
CA VAL A 18 -24.79 -25.81 15.58
C VAL A 18 -24.29 -25.70 14.15
N ILE A 19 -23.95 -26.82 13.52
CA ILE A 19 -23.36 -26.85 12.18
C ILE A 19 -24.46 -26.81 11.13
N GLN A 20 -24.60 -25.65 10.49
CA GLN A 20 -25.62 -25.40 9.47
C GLN A 20 -25.23 -25.85 8.06
N GLY A 21 -23.97 -26.18 7.83
CA GLY A 21 -23.47 -26.66 6.54
C GLY A 21 -22.00 -27.01 6.58
N VAL A 22 -21.57 -27.82 5.62
CA VAL A 22 -20.17 -28.23 5.43
C VAL A 22 -19.67 -27.70 4.09
N ILE A 23 -18.62 -26.87 4.13
CA ILE A 23 -17.94 -26.36 2.95
C ILE A 23 -16.74 -27.28 2.64
N VAL A 24 -16.77 -27.97 1.51
CA VAL A 24 -15.77 -28.98 1.14
C VAL A 24 -14.66 -28.36 0.30
N GLY A 25 -13.78 -27.63 0.95
CA GLY A 25 -12.68 -26.93 0.31
C GLY A 25 -12.99 -25.44 0.09
N ASN A 26 -11.92 -24.65 0.06
CA ASN A 26 -11.96 -23.21 -0.09
C ASN A 26 -11.06 -22.85 -1.27
N GLU A 27 -11.58 -22.29 -2.36
CA GLU A 27 -10.79 -21.78 -3.51
C GLU A 27 -9.78 -22.80 -4.08
N VAL A 28 -10.14 -24.09 -4.03
CA VAL A 28 -9.26 -25.20 -4.45
C VAL A 28 -9.04 -25.15 -5.96
N MET A 29 -10.07 -24.80 -6.75
CA MET A 29 -9.94 -24.61 -8.19
C MET A 29 -9.17 -23.33 -8.51
N LEU A 30 -9.42 -22.22 -7.81
CA LEU A 30 -8.66 -20.98 -7.97
C LEU A 30 -7.16 -21.20 -7.77
N ARG A 31 -6.77 -21.96 -6.74
CA ARG A 31 -5.37 -22.33 -6.48
C ARG A 31 -4.82 -23.40 -7.42
N GLY A 32 -5.64 -23.98 -8.29
CA GLY A 32 -5.23 -25.02 -9.25
C GLY A 32 -4.84 -26.35 -8.59
N GLU A 33 -5.34 -26.62 -7.38
CA GLU A 33 -4.94 -27.79 -6.60
C GLU A 33 -5.66 -29.08 -7.04
N LEU A 34 -6.96 -28.98 -7.36
CA LEU A 34 -7.80 -30.11 -7.79
C LEU A 34 -8.71 -29.71 -8.96
N SER A 35 -9.05 -30.70 -9.79
CA SER A 35 -10.04 -30.54 -10.84
C SER A 35 -11.47 -30.52 -10.30
N SER A 36 -12.42 -29.99 -11.07
CA SER A 36 -13.85 -30.05 -10.72
C SER A 36 -14.36 -31.48 -10.58
N SER A 37 -13.84 -32.45 -11.34
CA SER A 37 -14.19 -33.87 -11.17
C SER A 37 -13.70 -34.46 -9.86
N ASP A 38 -12.50 -34.09 -9.41
CA ASP A 38 -11.97 -34.56 -8.12
C ASP A 38 -12.78 -33.99 -6.96
N ILE A 39 -13.11 -32.69 -7.04
CA ILE A 39 -13.96 -32.01 -6.06
C ILE A 39 -15.35 -32.63 -6.03
N SER A 40 -15.95 -32.93 -7.19
CA SER A 40 -17.24 -33.63 -7.31
C SER A 40 -17.23 -34.99 -6.59
N ALA A 41 -16.17 -35.78 -6.77
CA ALA A 41 -16.04 -37.07 -6.09
C ALA A 41 -15.98 -36.92 -4.56
N ILE A 42 -15.23 -35.94 -4.06
CA ILE A 42 -15.12 -35.66 -2.62
C ILE A 42 -16.45 -35.15 -2.06
N LEU A 43 -17.14 -34.25 -2.79
CA LEU A 43 -18.47 -33.75 -2.41
C LEU A 43 -19.47 -34.88 -2.21
N ARG A 44 -19.54 -35.82 -3.17
CA ARG A 44 -20.42 -37.00 -3.08
C ARG A 44 -20.08 -37.87 -1.88
N GLU A 45 -18.79 -38.07 -1.61
CA GLU A 45 -18.34 -38.83 -0.45
C GLU A 45 -18.78 -38.15 0.85
N VAL A 46 -18.47 -36.87 1.03
CA VAL A 46 -18.84 -36.10 2.24
C VAL A 46 -20.35 -36.11 2.43
N LYS A 47 -21.12 -35.83 1.36
CA LYS A 47 -22.58 -35.79 1.39
C LYS A 47 -23.20 -37.12 1.80
N SER A 48 -22.60 -38.25 1.41
CA SER A 48 -23.05 -39.58 1.84
C SER A 48 -22.83 -39.86 3.33
N ARG A 49 -22.00 -39.06 4.01
CA ARG A 49 -21.57 -39.28 5.40
C ARG A 49 -22.10 -38.25 6.39
N VAL A 50 -22.39 -37.01 5.97
CA VAL A 50 -22.81 -35.93 6.89
C VAL A 50 -24.29 -35.97 7.30
N GLY A 51 -25.08 -36.92 6.78
CA GLY A 51 -26.48 -37.05 7.13
C GLY A 51 -27.34 -35.91 6.57
N ALA A 52 -28.04 -35.19 7.46
CA ALA A 52 -28.95 -34.10 7.06
C ALA A 52 -28.26 -32.74 6.88
N THR A 53 -26.98 -32.59 7.27
CA THR A 53 -26.25 -31.34 7.16
C THR A 53 -25.97 -31.00 5.69
N PRO A 54 -26.40 -29.82 5.18
CA PRO A 54 -26.16 -29.42 3.80
C PRO A 54 -24.66 -29.30 3.46
N VAL A 55 -24.29 -29.69 2.25
CA VAL A 55 -22.92 -29.66 1.73
C VAL A 55 -22.78 -28.66 0.59
N THR A 56 -21.69 -27.93 0.58
CA THR A 56 -21.34 -26.98 -0.48
C THR A 56 -19.84 -27.00 -0.78
N TYR A 57 -19.45 -26.22 -1.77
CA TYR A 57 -18.07 -25.90 -2.14
C TYR A 57 -17.94 -24.38 -2.15
N ALA A 58 -16.78 -23.82 -1.80
CA ALA A 58 -16.55 -22.38 -1.83
C ALA A 58 -15.43 -22.03 -2.82
N ASP A 59 -15.70 -21.06 -3.69
CA ASP A 59 -14.75 -20.52 -4.66
C ASP A 59 -15.23 -19.14 -5.16
N VAL A 60 -14.39 -18.45 -5.92
CA VAL A 60 -14.78 -17.22 -6.63
C VAL A 60 -15.76 -17.54 -7.76
N TRP A 61 -16.54 -16.53 -8.15
CA TRP A 61 -17.67 -16.70 -9.07
C TRP A 61 -17.26 -17.20 -10.46
N GLU A 62 -16.09 -16.82 -10.97
CA GLU A 62 -15.56 -17.25 -12.27
C GLU A 62 -15.31 -18.75 -12.33
N PHE A 63 -14.91 -19.37 -11.21
CA PHE A 63 -14.67 -20.82 -11.17
C PHE A 63 -15.97 -21.61 -11.08
N TRP A 64 -17.02 -21.04 -10.48
CA TRP A 64 -18.37 -21.57 -10.62
C TRP A 64 -18.86 -21.53 -12.07
N GLU A 65 -18.58 -20.46 -12.82
CA GLU A 65 -18.93 -20.39 -14.25
C GLU A 65 -18.19 -21.40 -15.11
N ARG A 66 -16.92 -21.67 -14.79
CA ARG A 66 -16.09 -22.64 -15.52
C ARG A 66 -16.49 -24.08 -15.25
N ALA A 67 -17.06 -24.36 -14.08
CA ALA A 67 -17.43 -25.70 -13.64
C ALA A 67 -18.90 -25.80 -13.17
N PRO A 68 -19.90 -25.41 -13.98
CA PRO A 68 -21.28 -25.31 -13.52
C PRO A 68 -21.89 -26.68 -13.18
N ALA A 69 -21.33 -27.77 -13.73
CA ALA A 69 -21.73 -29.14 -13.41
C ALA A 69 -21.56 -29.49 -11.93
N LEU A 70 -20.64 -28.84 -11.19
CA LEU A 70 -20.46 -29.02 -9.75
C LEU A 70 -21.72 -28.70 -8.94
N ALA A 71 -22.60 -27.83 -9.47
CA ALA A 71 -23.85 -27.46 -8.81
C ALA A 71 -24.78 -28.66 -8.57
N ALA A 72 -24.61 -29.76 -9.31
CA ALA A 72 -25.37 -31.00 -9.13
C ALA A 72 -24.97 -31.74 -7.83
N ASP A 73 -23.73 -31.57 -7.37
CA ASP A 73 -23.17 -32.32 -6.23
C ASP A 73 -23.25 -31.56 -4.90
N VAL A 74 -23.64 -30.28 -4.92
CA VAL A 74 -23.84 -29.43 -3.74
C VAL A 74 -25.32 -29.17 -3.45
N ASP A 75 -25.66 -28.92 -2.19
CA ASP A 75 -27.01 -28.53 -1.77
C ASP A 75 -27.30 -27.05 -2.05
N PHE A 76 -26.29 -26.21 -1.86
CA PHE A 76 -26.33 -24.76 -2.13
C PHE A 76 -24.98 -24.30 -2.68
N ILE A 77 -24.94 -23.11 -3.27
CA ILE A 77 -23.72 -22.51 -3.84
C ILE A 77 -23.09 -21.59 -2.79
N THR A 78 -21.78 -21.69 -2.59
CA THR A 78 -21.02 -20.71 -1.81
C THR A 78 -20.04 -20.00 -2.72
N VAL A 79 -20.20 -18.67 -2.84
CA VAL A 79 -19.40 -17.84 -3.75
C VAL A 79 -18.64 -16.76 -2.99
N HIS A 80 -17.37 -16.58 -3.31
CA HIS A 80 -16.53 -15.51 -2.79
C HIS A 80 -16.60 -14.32 -3.74
N ILE A 81 -16.88 -13.14 -3.19
CA ILE A 81 -16.98 -11.88 -3.93
C ILE A 81 -16.24 -10.81 -3.13
N LEU A 82 -14.97 -10.62 -3.48
CA LEU A 82 -14.05 -9.71 -2.79
C LEU A 82 -13.59 -8.65 -3.80
N PRO A 83 -14.33 -7.54 -3.96
CA PRO A 83 -14.10 -6.62 -5.08
C PRO A 83 -12.71 -5.99 -5.08
N TYR A 84 -12.04 -5.91 -3.92
CA TYR A 84 -10.64 -5.48 -3.84
C TYR A 84 -9.64 -6.52 -4.40
N TRP A 85 -9.93 -7.82 -4.27
CA TRP A 85 -9.04 -8.91 -4.65
C TRP A 85 -9.20 -9.40 -6.09
N GLU A 86 -10.32 -9.09 -6.73
CA GLU A 86 -10.58 -9.45 -8.12
C GLU A 86 -9.47 -8.99 -9.08
N ASP A 87 -9.41 -9.63 -10.25
CA ASP A 87 -8.43 -9.30 -11.29
C ASP A 87 -8.59 -7.85 -11.78
N LEU A 88 -9.84 -7.35 -11.76
CA LEU A 88 -10.20 -5.96 -11.97
C LEU A 88 -10.82 -5.39 -10.68
N PRO A 89 -10.01 -4.76 -9.80
CA PRO A 89 -10.48 -4.25 -8.53
C PRO A 89 -11.55 -3.15 -8.69
N VAL A 90 -12.59 -3.23 -7.88
CA VAL A 90 -13.70 -2.26 -7.89
C VAL A 90 -13.55 -1.28 -6.75
N ALA A 91 -13.76 0.02 -7.01
CA ALA A 91 -13.72 1.07 -5.99
C ALA A 91 -14.80 0.88 -4.91
N ALA A 92 -14.52 1.36 -3.69
CA ALA A 92 -15.39 1.17 -2.52
C ALA A 92 -16.83 1.66 -2.72
N ASP A 93 -17.00 2.81 -3.40
CA ASP A 93 -18.30 3.42 -3.70
C ASP A 93 -19.15 2.63 -4.71
N GLN A 94 -18.57 1.59 -5.32
CA GLN A 94 -19.23 0.71 -6.28
C GLN A 94 -19.27 -0.75 -5.81
N ALA A 95 -18.59 -1.07 -4.70
CA ALA A 95 -18.41 -2.43 -4.22
C ALA A 95 -19.75 -3.14 -3.93
N ALA A 96 -20.68 -2.48 -3.23
CA ALA A 96 -21.97 -3.11 -2.91
C ALA A 96 -22.83 -3.40 -4.15
N ARG A 97 -22.82 -2.49 -5.14
CA ARG A 97 -23.49 -2.71 -6.43
C ARG A 97 -22.87 -3.88 -7.19
N HIS A 98 -21.54 -3.93 -7.27
CA HIS A 98 -20.82 -5.03 -7.90
C HIS A 98 -21.13 -6.38 -7.23
N ILE A 99 -21.16 -6.42 -5.89
CA ILE A 99 -21.54 -7.62 -5.14
C ILE A 99 -22.97 -8.07 -5.48
N ASP A 100 -23.94 -7.14 -5.59
CA ASP A 100 -25.31 -7.47 -6.00
C ASP A 100 -25.34 -8.06 -7.42
N GLU A 101 -24.69 -7.40 -8.37
CA GLU A 101 -24.65 -7.80 -9.78
C GLU A 101 -24.01 -9.17 -9.96
N THR A 102 -22.87 -9.41 -9.33
CA THR A 102 -22.16 -10.70 -9.34
C THR A 102 -23.00 -11.79 -8.69
N ARG A 103 -23.64 -11.54 -7.55
CA ARG A 103 -24.54 -12.52 -6.92
C ARG A 103 -25.74 -12.84 -7.81
N GLN A 104 -26.37 -11.83 -8.41
CA GLN A 104 -27.49 -12.02 -9.33
C GLN A 104 -27.07 -12.80 -10.58
N HIS A 105 -25.85 -12.59 -11.06
CA HIS A 105 -25.28 -13.34 -12.16
C HIS A 105 -25.15 -14.84 -11.81
N VAL A 106 -24.56 -15.15 -10.64
CA VAL A 106 -24.49 -16.54 -10.13
C VAL A 106 -25.89 -17.15 -9.97
N ALA A 107 -26.89 -16.36 -9.54
CA ALA A 107 -28.28 -16.82 -9.42
C ALA A 107 -28.93 -17.17 -10.77
N LYS A 108 -28.57 -16.46 -11.84
CA LYS A 108 -29.01 -16.79 -13.20
C LYS A 108 -28.34 -18.06 -13.71
N LEU A 109 -27.08 -18.29 -13.33
CA LEU A 109 -26.32 -19.49 -13.71
C LEU A 109 -26.85 -20.75 -13.03
N PHE A 110 -27.33 -20.63 -11.78
CA PHE A 110 -27.84 -21.75 -10.98
C PHE A 110 -29.29 -21.54 -10.52
N PRO A 111 -30.27 -21.57 -11.44
CA PRO A 111 -31.68 -21.36 -11.09
C PRO A 111 -32.15 -22.32 -10.00
N GLY A 112 -32.81 -21.78 -8.96
CA GLY A 112 -33.38 -22.56 -7.86
C GLY A 112 -32.39 -23.04 -6.80
N LYS A 113 -31.08 -22.82 -6.97
CA LYS A 113 -30.09 -23.05 -5.91
C LYS A 113 -30.04 -21.86 -4.97
N GLU A 114 -30.01 -22.14 -3.67
CA GLU A 114 -29.67 -21.13 -2.68
C GLU A 114 -28.20 -20.72 -2.82
N ILE A 115 -27.91 -19.44 -2.57
CA ILE A 115 -26.57 -18.87 -2.68
C ILE A 115 -26.19 -18.21 -1.36
N LEU A 116 -25.07 -18.65 -0.81
CA LEU A 116 -24.32 -18.00 0.26
C LEU A 116 -23.17 -17.20 -0.37
N ILE A 117 -23.07 -15.91 -0.04
CA ILE A 117 -21.83 -15.16 -0.26
C ILE A 117 -20.88 -15.57 0.87
N GLY A 118 -19.93 -16.46 0.55
CA GLY A 118 -19.04 -17.11 1.51
C GLY A 118 -17.97 -16.20 2.08
N GLU A 119 -17.48 -15.27 1.27
CA GLU A 119 -16.57 -14.22 1.69
C GLU A 119 -16.86 -12.95 0.90
N THR A 120 -16.99 -11.84 1.62
CA THR A 120 -17.01 -10.49 1.07
C THR A 120 -16.62 -9.50 2.17
N GLY A 121 -16.03 -8.37 1.81
CA GLY A 121 -15.41 -7.49 2.79
C GLY A 121 -14.72 -6.29 2.16
N TRP A 122 -14.05 -5.50 2.99
CA TRP A 122 -13.14 -4.46 2.52
C TRP A 122 -12.00 -4.25 3.54
N PRO A 123 -10.74 -4.14 3.10
CA PRO A 123 -9.62 -3.89 4.00
C PRO A 123 -9.56 -2.42 4.44
N SER A 124 -9.17 -2.17 5.69
CA SER A 124 -9.08 -0.80 6.23
C SER A 124 -7.71 -0.15 6.05
N ALA A 125 -6.69 -0.88 5.59
CA ALA A 125 -5.32 -0.36 5.45
C ALA A 125 -4.52 -1.17 4.43
N GLY A 126 -3.52 -0.52 3.82
CA GLY A 126 -2.60 -1.11 2.83
C GLY A 126 -2.67 -0.39 1.48
N ARG A 127 -1.96 -0.95 0.50
CA ARG A 127 -1.85 -0.38 -0.85
C ARG A 127 -3.18 -0.27 -1.59
N MET A 128 -3.31 0.79 -2.38
CA MET A 128 -4.35 0.93 -3.39
C MET A 128 -4.06 -0.01 -4.58
N ARG A 129 -5.11 -0.61 -5.14
CA ARG A 129 -5.07 -1.31 -6.43
C ARG A 129 -6.05 -0.62 -7.38
N GLU A 130 -5.55 -0.02 -8.45
CA GLU A 130 -6.38 0.75 -9.38
C GLU A 130 -7.27 1.77 -8.65
N GLY A 131 -8.60 1.66 -8.74
CA GLY A 131 -9.55 2.50 -8.02
C GLY A 131 -9.90 2.04 -6.58
N ALA A 132 -9.45 0.85 -6.17
CA ALA A 132 -9.77 0.24 -4.87
C ALA A 132 -8.75 0.65 -3.79
N LEU A 133 -9.14 1.58 -2.91
CA LEU A 133 -8.30 2.10 -1.83
C LEU A 133 -8.67 1.48 -0.46
N PRO A 134 -7.78 0.71 0.17
CA PRO A 134 -7.95 0.33 1.56
C PRO A 134 -7.89 1.56 2.49
N ALA A 135 -8.96 1.81 3.24
CA ALA A 135 -9.01 2.90 4.22
C ALA A 135 -10.13 2.66 5.25
N PRO A 136 -10.03 3.18 6.49
CA PRO A 136 -11.08 3.04 7.50
C PRO A 136 -12.45 3.56 7.02
N SER A 137 -12.49 4.73 6.38
CA SER A 137 -13.72 5.30 5.85
C SER A 137 -14.33 4.45 4.74
N GLN A 138 -13.50 3.89 3.86
CA GLN A 138 -13.95 3.02 2.77
C GLN A 138 -14.45 1.67 3.28
N GLN A 139 -13.78 1.08 4.27
CA GLN A 139 -14.29 -0.12 4.92
C GLN A 139 -15.67 0.13 5.54
N ALA A 140 -15.84 1.23 6.28
CA ALA A 140 -17.13 1.58 6.87
C ALA A 140 -18.23 1.79 5.82
N LEU A 141 -17.91 2.46 4.70
CA LEU A 141 -18.83 2.65 3.58
C LEU A 141 -19.30 1.31 3.00
N VAL A 142 -18.36 0.46 2.58
CA VAL A 142 -18.69 -0.84 1.95
C VAL A 142 -19.49 -1.71 2.90
N MET A 143 -19.12 -1.74 4.18
CA MET A 143 -19.84 -2.52 5.18
C MET A 143 -21.27 -2.00 5.42
N HIS A 144 -21.47 -0.68 5.42
CA HIS A 144 -22.81 -0.10 5.56
C HIS A 144 -23.71 -0.47 4.38
N GLU A 145 -23.21 -0.30 3.16
CA GLU A 145 -23.98 -0.58 1.94
C GLU A 145 -24.24 -2.07 1.75
N LEU A 146 -23.23 -2.91 2.00
CA LEU A 146 -23.35 -4.36 1.91
C LEU A 146 -24.39 -4.91 2.89
N LEU A 147 -24.34 -4.52 4.17
CA LEU A 147 -25.28 -5.04 5.17
C LEU A 147 -26.72 -4.54 4.91
N LYS A 148 -26.86 -3.31 4.42
CA LYS A 148 -28.15 -2.79 3.97
C LYS A 148 -28.69 -3.63 2.80
N LEU A 149 -27.87 -3.84 1.76
CA LEU A 149 -28.22 -4.66 0.60
C LEU A 149 -28.61 -6.09 1.01
N ALA A 150 -27.81 -6.73 1.86
CA ALA A 150 -28.06 -8.09 2.31
C ALA A 150 -29.40 -8.21 3.04
N LYS A 151 -29.73 -7.23 3.89
CA LYS A 151 -31.03 -7.17 4.57
C LYS A 151 -32.19 -6.94 3.62
N GLU A 152 -32.05 -6.01 2.66
CA GLU A 152 -33.11 -5.67 1.70
C GLU A 152 -33.43 -6.82 0.74
N LYS A 153 -32.39 -7.57 0.32
CA LYS A 153 -32.52 -8.66 -0.65
C LYS A 153 -32.63 -10.05 -0.01
N GLY A 154 -32.47 -10.15 1.31
CA GLY A 154 -32.44 -11.42 2.02
C GLY A 154 -31.24 -12.30 1.65
N TYR A 155 -30.10 -11.69 1.32
CA TYR A 155 -28.89 -12.45 0.99
C TYR A 155 -28.25 -13.05 2.24
N ARG A 156 -27.82 -14.31 2.14
CA ARG A 156 -26.94 -14.93 3.12
C ARG A 156 -25.51 -14.49 2.83
N VAL A 157 -24.86 -13.87 3.81
CA VAL A 157 -23.54 -13.24 3.64
C VAL A 157 -22.67 -13.54 4.85
N ASN A 158 -21.45 -13.99 4.58
CA ASN A 158 -20.36 -14.05 5.53
C ASN A 158 -19.39 -12.91 5.23
N VAL A 159 -19.30 -11.96 6.16
CA VAL A 159 -18.36 -10.85 6.07
C VAL A 159 -16.99 -11.30 6.55
N ILE A 160 -15.97 -11.15 5.70
CA ILE A 160 -14.58 -11.30 6.10
C ILE A 160 -14.09 -9.93 6.60
N GLU A 161 -13.76 -9.77 7.88
CA GLU A 161 -13.84 -10.75 8.98
C GLU A 161 -14.11 -10.10 10.33
N ALA A 162 -14.25 -10.91 11.38
CA ALA A 162 -14.47 -10.41 12.73
C ALA A 162 -13.27 -9.59 13.24
N PHE A 163 -12.08 -10.19 13.27
CA PHE A 163 -10.87 -9.57 13.80
C PHE A 163 -9.79 -9.40 12.73
N ASP A 164 -9.04 -8.32 12.79
CA ASP A 164 -7.80 -8.18 12.01
C ASP A 164 -6.88 -9.38 12.29
N GLN A 165 -6.22 -9.90 11.25
CA GLN A 165 -5.37 -11.09 11.32
C GLN A 165 -3.94 -10.80 10.85
N PRO A 166 -3.07 -10.25 11.73
CA PRO A 166 -1.74 -9.75 11.33
C PRO A 166 -0.83 -10.80 10.66
N TRP A 167 -1.04 -12.08 10.93
CA TRP A 167 -0.26 -13.16 10.33
C TRP A 167 -0.46 -13.29 8.81
N LYS A 168 -1.63 -12.89 8.28
CA LYS A 168 -1.92 -12.90 6.83
C LYS A 168 -1.02 -11.96 6.03
N ARG A 169 -0.44 -10.95 6.70
CA ARG A 169 0.49 -10.00 6.07
C ARG A 169 1.71 -10.67 5.43
N ALA A 170 2.09 -11.85 5.90
CA ALA A 170 3.18 -12.64 5.32
C ALA A 170 2.93 -13.01 3.85
N ASN A 171 1.68 -13.26 3.47
CA ASN A 171 1.31 -13.76 2.15
C ASN A 171 0.53 -12.74 1.31
N GLU A 172 -0.15 -11.80 1.96
CA GLU A 172 -1.10 -10.88 1.34
C GLU A 172 -0.68 -9.40 1.47
N GLY A 173 0.50 -9.13 2.04
CA GLY A 173 0.95 -7.77 2.34
C GLY A 173 0.07 -7.09 3.41
N THR A 174 0.19 -5.77 3.54
CA THR A 174 -0.51 -5.02 4.61
C THR A 174 -2.02 -5.28 4.61
N VAL A 175 -2.66 -5.31 3.45
CA VAL A 175 -4.11 -5.52 3.31
C VAL A 175 -4.61 -6.79 3.96
N GLY A 176 -3.89 -7.91 3.86
CA GLY A 176 -4.32 -9.18 4.45
C GLY A 176 -4.48 -9.11 5.96
N GLY A 177 -3.75 -8.23 6.63
CA GLY A 177 -3.87 -8.04 8.08
C GLY A 177 -5.07 -7.24 8.54
N HIS A 178 -5.82 -6.59 7.63
CA HIS A 178 -6.69 -5.46 7.98
C HIS A 178 -8.15 -5.57 7.47
N TRP A 179 -8.65 -6.79 7.28
CA TRP A 179 -10.05 -7.06 6.88
C TRP A 179 -11.04 -7.06 8.04
N GLY A 180 -10.56 -7.12 9.28
CA GLY A 180 -11.39 -7.18 10.46
C GLY A 180 -12.25 -5.93 10.65
N LEU A 181 -13.41 -6.12 11.28
CA LEU A 181 -14.21 -5.04 11.87
C LEU A 181 -13.75 -4.69 13.29
N ILE A 182 -12.99 -5.59 13.92
CA ILE A 182 -12.42 -5.45 15.25
C ILE A 182 -10.90 -5.50 15.15
N ASP A 183 -10.21 -4.60 15.86
CA ASP A 183 -8.75 -4.57 15.89
C ASP A 183 -8.17 -5.81 16.58
N ALA A 184 -7.05 -6.32 16.06
CA ALA A 184 -6.41 -7.53 16.56
C ALA A 184 -5.82 -7.37 17.97
N GLY A 185 -5.28 -6.17 18.27
CA GLY A 185 -4.58 -5.83 19.50
C GLY A 185 -5.51 -5.30 20.57
N THR A 186 -6.24 -4.21 20.27
CA THR A 186 -7.13 -3.56 21.24
C THR A 186 -8.41 -4.33 21.48
N ARG A 187 -8.83 -5.16 20.51
CA ARG A 187 -10.13 -5.86 20.48
C ARG A 187 -11.33 -4.91 20.46
N GLU A 188 -11.10 -3.65 20.08
CA GLU A 188 -12.16 -2.66 19.92
C GLU A 188 -12.68 -2.64 18.47
N PRO A 189 -13.98 -2.33 18.25
CA PRO A 189 -14.50 -2.07 16.91
C PRO A 189 -13.75 -0.92 16.23
N LYS A 190 -13.42 -1.05 14.95
CA LYS A 190 -12.63 -0.06 14.19
C LYS A 190 -13.42 1.19 13.84
N PHE A 191 -14.74 1.11 13.83
CA PHE A 191 -15.63 2.25 13.66
C PHE A 191 -16.96 2.03 14.37
N GLN A 192 -17.70 3.13 14.58
CA GLN A 192 -19.07 3.11 15.10
C GLN A 192 -20.05 3.28 13.95
N TRP A 193 -21.09 2.43 13.90
CA TRP A 193 -22.11 2.51 12.86
C TRP A 193 -22.87 3.84 12.93
N GLY A 194 -22.98 4.52 11.78
CA GLY A 194 -23.67 5.81 11.66
C GLY A 194 -22.86 7.03 12.15
N ALA A 195 -21.64 6.84 12.66
CA ALA A 195 -20.75 7.92 13.03
C ALA A 195 -19.76 8.25 11.89
N PRO A 196 -19.23 9.49 11.82
CA PRO A 196 -18.14 9.82 10.90
C PRO A 196 -16.90 8.97 11.18
N VAL A 197 -16.28 8.45 10.12
CA VAL A 197 -15.05 7.64 10.18
C VAL A 197 -13.91 8.42 9.55
N SER A 198 -12.77 8.48 10.23
CA SER A 198 -11.57 9.19 9.75
C SER A 198 -10.49 8.22 9.35
N ASP A 199 -9.84 8.48 8.21
CA ASP A 199 -8.63 7.75 7.78
C ASP A 199 -7.39 8.17 8.58
N HIS A 200 -7.49 9.24 9.37
CA HIS A 200 -6.42 9.76 10.21
C HIS A 200 -6.89 9.97 11.66
N PRO A 201 -7.17 8.89 12.42
CA PRO A 201 -7.66 8.99 13.80
C PRO A 201 -6.71 9.75 14.72
N PHE A 202 -5.40 9.75 14.42
CA PHE A 202 -4.36 10.44 15.19
C PHE A 202 -3.89 11.77 14.57
N TRP A 203 -4.71 12.42 13.73
CA TRP A 203 -4.31 13.63 12.97
C TRP A 203 -3.72 14.74 13.85
N ARG A 204 -4.17 14.89 15.11
CA ARG A 204 -3.63 15.91 16.04
C ARG A 204 -2.16 15.67 16.37
N ALA A 205 -1.78 14.43 16.64
CA ALA A 205 -0.39 14.05 16.90
C ALA A 205 0.45 14.19 15.63
N GLN A 206 -0.10 13.78 14.48
CA GLN A 206 0.55 13.94 13.18
C GLN A 206 0.79 15.42 12.84
N ALA A 207 -0.17 16.30 13.12
CA ALA A 207 -0.04 17.74 12.94
C ALA A 207 1.01 18.34 13.89
N ALA A 208 1.07 17.91 15.15
CA ALA A 208 2.09 18.35 16.10
C ALA A 208 3.52 17.99 15.63
N VAL A 209 3.69 16.76 15.13
CA VAL A 209 4.94 16.34 14.47
C VAL A 209 5.24 17.22 13.26
N GLY A 210 4.22 17.52 12.44
CA GLY A 210 4.35 18.42 11.30
C GLY A 210 4.87 19.81 11.66
N VAL A 211 4.34 20.40 12.74
CA VAL A 211 4.81 21.69 13.27
C VAL A 211 6.27 21.61 13.71
N ALA A 212 6.68 20.52 14.38
CA ALA A 212 8.07 20.32 14.78
C ALA A 212 9.02 20.24 13.55
N ILE A 213 8.58 19.58 12.47
CA ILE A 213 9.33 19.53 11.21
C ILE A 213 9.47 20.91 10.56
N VAL A 214 8.41 21.74 10.61
CA VAL A 214 8.50 23.12 10.12
C VAL A 214 9.54 23.90 10.90
N VAL A 215 9.52 23.83 12.24
CA VAL A 215 10.52 24.49 13.11
C VAL A 215 11.94 23.99 12.79
N LEU A 216 12.12 22.68 12.60
CA LEU A 216 13.40 22.09 12.23
C LEU A 216 13.94 22.66 10.91
N ALA A 217 13.11 22.71 9.86
CA ALA A 217 13.54 23.18 8.54
C ALA A 217 13.97 24.65 8.55
N PHE A 218 13.17 25.54 9.17
CA PHE A 218 13.52 26.95 9.31
C PHE A 218 14.74 27.16 10.21
N GLY A 219 14.81 26.46 11.34
CA GLY A 219 15.96 26.50 12.26
C GLY A 219 17.26 26.03 11.59
N ALA A 220 17.19 24.97 10.78
CA ALA A 220 18.34 24.46 10.04
C ALA A 220 18.83 25.46 8.98
N ALA A 221 17.91 26.13 8.26
CA ALA A 221 18.28 27.19 7.33
C ALA A 221 18.96 28.38 8.03
N LEU A 222 18.44 28.82 9.18
CA LEU A 222 19.07 29.85 10.00
C LEU A 222 20.47 29.43 10.48
N TYR A 223 20.62 28.18 10.91
CA TYR A 223 21.90 27.63 11.34
C TYR A 223 22.94 27.66 10.21
N GLY A 224 22.57 27.19 9.01
CA GLY A 224 23.46 27.23 7.85
C GLY A 224 23.87 28.66 7.46
N ALA A 225 22.91 29.59 7.49
CA ALA A 225 23.16 31.00 7.19
C ALA A 225 24.12 31.64 8.20
N LYS A 226 23.89 31.41 9.51
CA LYS A 226 24.74 31.91 10.59
C LYS A 226 26.16 31.35 10.50
N LYS A 227 26.31 30.04 10.25
CA LYS A 227 27.64 29.39 10.11
C LYS A 227 28.46 29.94 8.95
N ARG A 228 27.83 30.47 7.91
CA ARG A 228 28.50 31.07 6.75
C ARG A 228 28.51 32.59 6.74
N ALA A 229 28.01 33.23 7.80
CA ALA A 229 27.82 34.69 7.87
C ALA A 229 27.09 35.24 6.62
N LYS A 230 26.08 34.51 6.12
CA LYS A 230 25.28 34.89 4.96
C LYS A 230 23.87 35.32 5.39
N SER A 231 23.28 36.24 4.65
CA SER A 231 21.85 36.52 4.73
C SER A 231 21.06 35.53 3.86
N VAL A 232 19.88 35.14 4.35
CA VAL A 232 18.95 34.29 3.59
C VAL A 232 18.06 35.18 2.74
N ARG A 233 18.05 34.97 1.43
CA ARG A 233 17.27 35.79 0.49
C ARG A 233 15.80 35.35 0.49
N PRO A 234 14.84 36.21 0.10
CA PRO A 234 13.42 35.84 0.05
C PRO A 234 13.12 34.55 -0.74
N ARG A 235 13.79 34.35 -1.87
CA ARG A 235 13.67 33.10 -2.67
C ARG A 235 14.18 31.85 -1.93
N ASP A 236 15.20 32.01 -1.08
CA ASP A 236 15.75 30.91 -0.30
C ASP A 236 14.77 30.57 0.85
N TRP A 237 14.09 31.56 1.43
CA TRP A 237 13.00 31.34 2.39
C TRP A 237 11.77 30.67 1.79
N LEU A 238 11.36 31.09 0.58
CA LEU A 238 10.26 30.42 -0.13
C LEU A 238 10.58 28.94 -0.37
N ALA A 239 11.81 28.63 -0.81
CA ALA A 239 12.26 27.25 -0.97
C ALA A 239 12.19 26.48 0.35
N VAL A 240 12.69 27.04 1.46
CA VAL A 240 12.60 26.41 2.79
C VAL A 240 11.15 26.21 3.22
N ALA A 241 10.26 27.18 2.97
CA ALA A 241 8.85 27.06 3.29
C ALA A 241 8.16 25.92 2.53
N LEU A 242 8.47 25.74 1.24
CA LEU A 242 7.93 24.63 0.44
C LEU A 242 8.45 23.26 0.93
N ILE A 243 9.74 23.18 1.30
CA ILE A 243 10.32 21.97 1.90
C ILE A 243 9.66 21.66 3.25
N ALA A 244 9.51 22.69 4.09
CA ALA A 244 8.88 22.59 5.41
C ALA A 244 7.41 22.19 5.30
N PHE A 245 6.68 22.69 4.30
CA PHE A 245 5.30 22.30 4.03
C PHE A 245 5.19 20.83 3.61
N ALA A 246 6.01 20.39 2.65
CA ALA A 246 6.04 18.99 2.22
C ALA A 246 6.37 18.04 3.39
N GLY A 247 7.40 18.37 4.19
CA GLY A 247 7.75 17.63 5.40
C GLY A 247 6.67 17.66 6.46
N GLY A 248 6.13 18.85 6.76
CA GLY A 248 5.11 19.03 7.78
C GLY A 248 3.82 18.28 7.49
N ALA A 249 3.42 18.20 6.22
CA ALA A 249 2.23 17.49 5.79
C ALA A 249 2.37 15.96 5.79
N THR A 250 3.58 15.44 5.55
CA THR A 250 3.77 13.99 5.26
C THR A 250 4.54 13.23 6.33
N PHE A 251 5.37 13.89 7.16
CA PHE A 251 6.21 13.20 8.14
C PHE A 251 5.39 12.58 9.29
N GLY A 252 4.35 13.26 9.76
CA GLY A 252 3.40 12.71 10.75
C GLY A 252 2.71 11.44 10.24
N PRO A 253 2.06 11.48 9.06
CA PRO A 253 1.53 10.28 8.41
C PRO A 253 2.59 9.19 8.16
N ALA A 254 3.84 9.53 7.83
CA ALA A 254 4.91 8.56 7.65
C ALA A 254 5.20 7.75 8.94
N LEU A 255 5.18 8.41 10.10
CA LEU A 255 5.34 7.72 11.39
C LEU A 255 4.13 6.83 11.71
N ALA A 256 2.92 7.25 11.35
CA ALA A 256 1.70 6.46 11.54
C ALA A 256 1.65 5.23 10.61
N ALA A 257 2.18 5.36 9.39
CA ALA A 257 2.26 4.26 8.42
C ALA A 257 3.38 3.26 8.75
N LEU A 258 4.40 3.66 9.51
CA LEU A 258 5.55 2.82 9.83
C LEU A 258 5.19 1.40 10.34
N PRO A 259 4.30 1.19 11.33
CA PRO A 259 3.93 -0.16 11.76
C PRO A 259 3.09 -0.94 10.73
N LEU A 260 2.39 -0.24 9.84
CA LEU A 260 1.54 -0.83 8.80
C LEU A 260 2.40 -1.32 7.63
N GLU A 261 3.32 -0.50 7.14
CA GLU A 261 4.17 -0.81 5.98
C GLU A 261 5.39 -1.68 6.35
N SER A 262 5.69 -1.85 7.65
CA SER A 262 6.85 -2.63 8.12
C SER A 262 6.45 -4.06 8.47
N LEU A 263 6.90 -5.01 7.64
CA LEU A 263 6.75 -6.44 7.87
C LEU A 263 8.11 -7.10 8.12
N GLY A 264 8.24 -7.79 9.25
CA GLY A 264 9.48 -8.45 9.66
C GLY A 264 10.65 -7.48 9.85
N TRP A 265 11.82 -8.00 10.21
CA TRP A 265 12.98 -7.17 10.50
C TRP A 265 13.46 -6.38 9.26
N ILE A 266 13.36 -6.96 8.06
CA ILE A 266 13.73 -6.29 6.80
C ILE A 266 12.85 -5.06 6.58
N GLY A 267 11.52 -5.22 6.62
CA GLY A 267 10.59 -4.11 6.42
C GLY A 267 10.79 -2.98 7.45
N TRP A 268 10.99 -3.35 8.72
CA TRP A 268 11.31 -2.38 9.77
C TRP A 268 12.62 -1.62 9.50
N THR A 269 13.70 -2.32 9.18
CA THR A 269 15.00 -1.66 8.88
C THR A 269 14.90 -0.71 7.69
N ARG A 270 14.23 -1.14 6.62
CA ARG A 270 14.01 -0.35 5.40
C ARG A 270 13.18 0.91 5.69
N ASN A 271 12.00 0.77 6.27
CA ASN A 271 11.11 1.91 6.46
C ASN A 271 11.64 2.88 7.53
N LEU A 272 12.37 2.40 8.53
CA LEU A 272 13.14 3.26 9.44
C LEU A 272 14.24 4.03 8.70
N ALA A 273 14.93 3.39 7.75
CA ALA A 273 15.90 4.08 6.90
C ALA A 273 15.23 5.16 6.04
N PHE A 274 14.04 4.90 5.47
CA PHE A 274 13.28 5.91 4.72
C PHE A 274 12.92 7.12 5.59
N VAL A 275 12.41 6.89 6.80
CA VAL A 275 12.11 7.97 7.78
C VAL A 275 13.39 8.73 8.17
N ALA A 276 14.51 8.04 8.39
CA ALA A 276 15.78 8.67 8.72
C ALA A 276 16.31 9.56 7.59
N VAL A 277 16.24 9.08 6.33
CA VAL A 277 16.64 9.85 5.14
C VAL A 277 15.70 11.04 4.93
N SER A 278 14.41 10.88 5.20
CA SER A 278 13.40 11.95 5.19
C SER A 278 13.74 13.05 6.18
N LEU A 279 14.02 12.69 7.44
CA LEU A 279 14.42 13.63 8.49
C LEU A 279 15.75 14.33 8.14
N ALA A 280 16.72 13.58 7.62
CA ALA A 280 18.00 14.12 7.16
C ALA A 280 17.79 15.14 6.03
N ALA A 281 16.92 14.84 5.05
CA ALA A 281 16.61 15.77 3.97
C ALA A 281 15.98 17.07 4.50
N LEU A 282 15.08 16.97 5.48
CA LEU A 282 14.39 18.10 6.11
C LEU A 282 15.28 18.99 6.97
N GLY A 283 16.40 18.47 7.49
CA GLY A 283 17.39 19.28 8.20
C GLY A 283 18.54 19.77 7.30
N VAL A 284 19.17 18.85 6.58
CA VAL A 284 20.41 19.11 5.84
C VAL A 284 20.18 20.01 4.63
N ILE A 285 19.09 19.80 3.87
CA ILE A 285 18.85 20.58 2.66
C ILE A 285 18.51 22.05 3.00
N PRO A 286 17.61 22.36 3.95
CA PRO A 286 17.44 23.75 4.40
C PRO A 286 18.72 24.37 4.94
N ALA A 287 19.54 23.65 5.70
CA ALA A 287 20.84 24.14 6.15
C ALA A 287 21.79 24.45 4.99
N ALA A 288 21.85 23.58 3.97
CA ALA A 288 22.64 23.82 2.76
C ALA A 288 22.13 25.03 1.96
N ILE A 289 20.80 25.22 1.90
CA ILE A 289 20.18 26.42 1.32
C ILE A 289 20.62 27.66 2.10
N GLY A 290 20.52 27.68 3.43
CA GLY A 290 20.96 28.80 4.27
C GLY A 290 22.45 29.12 4.12
N ALA A 291 23.29 28.09 4.04
CA ALA A 291 24.73 28.20 3.79
C ALA A 291 25.08 28.65 2.35
N GLY A 292 24.09 28.69 1.45
CA GLY A 292 24.28 29.09 0.05
C GLY A 292 25.12 28.10 -0.75
N VAL A 293 24.99 26.80 -0.45
CA VAL A 293 25.69 25.70 -1.11
C VAL A 293 25.13 25.48 -2.52
N ARG A 294 26.01 25.14 -3.48
CA ARG A 294 25.62 24.73 -4.84
C ARG A 294 25.12 23.29 -4.83
N LEU A 295 24.28 22.92 -5.78
CA LEU A 295 23.77 21.54 -5.89
C LEU A 295 24.95 20.56 -6.12
N PRO A 296 25.26 19.66 -5.17
CA PRO A 296 26.40 18.76 -5.28
C PRO A 296 26.07 17.55 -6.18
N ALA A 297 27.12 16.87 -6.64
CA ALA A 297 27.01 15.62 -7.40
C ALA A 297 27.02 14.41 -6.44
N LEU A 298 26.53 13.24 -6.89
CA LEU A 298 26.64 11.99 -6.11
C LEU A 298 28.11 11.65 -5.81
N ALA A 299 29.00 11.96 -6.76
CA ALA A 299 30.43 11.77 -6.59
C ALA A 299 31.00 12.51 -5.36
N THR A 300 30.39 13.63 -4.93
CA THR A 300 30.83 14.33 -3.71
C THR A 300 30.60 13.49 -2.45
N ALA A 301 29.58 12.63 -2.44
CA ALA A 301 29.36 11.66 -1.38
C ALA A 301 30.20 10.40 -1.57
N LEU A 302 30.27 9.85 -2.79
CA LEU A 302 30.82 8.51 -3.04
C LEU A 302 32.35 8.47 -3.18
N ASP A 303 32.99 9.56 -3.61
CA ASP A 303 34.44 9.63 -3.83
C ASP A 303 35.14 10.31 -2.63
N GLY A 304 36.01 9.57 -1.95
CA GLY A 304 36.74 10.06 -0.77
C GLY A 304 37.67 11.24 -1.05
N ALA A 305 38.22 11.37 -2.26
CA ALA A 305 39.03 12.52 -2.64
C ALA A 305 38.16 13.79 -2.76
N ARG A 306 37.03 13.69 -3.47
CA ARG A 306 36.06 14.79 -3.61
C ARG A 306 35.45 15.17 -2.27
N ARG A 307 35.15 14.18 -1.42
CA ARG A 307 34.59 14.41 -0.09
C ARG A 307 35.54 15.25 0.79
N ARG A 308 36.85 15.00 0.72
CA ARG A 308 37.87 15.77 1.46
C ARG A 308 38.05 17.20 0.96
N GLN A 309 37.75 17.46 -0.30
CA GLN A 309 37.87 18.79 -0.92
C GLN A 309 36.58 19.61 -0.81
N ALA A 310 35.45 18.95 -0.57
CA ALA A 310 34.15 19.59 -0.46
C ALA A 310 33.88 20.13 0.95
N ASP A 311 33.09 21.19 1.02
CA ASP A 311 32.57 21.72 2.27
C ASP A 311 31.66 20.71 3.00
N GLY A 312 31.62 20.77 4.33
CA GLY A 312 30.79 19.89 5.16
C GLY A 312 29.30 19.92 4.80
N PHE A 313 28.73 21.11 4.51
CA PHE A 313 27.33 21.20 4.07
C PHE A 313 27.12 20.60 2.68
N ALA A 314 28.11 20.71 1.79
CA ALA A 314 28.05 20.09 0.45
C ALA A 314 28.16 18.58 0.52
N VAL A 315 29.03 18.05 1.40
CA VAL A 315 29.13 16.61 1.68
C VAL A 315 27.83 16.07 2.27
N ALA A 316 27.24 16.76 3.25
CA ALA A 316 25.98 16.35 3.86
C ALA A 316 24.83 16.37 2.82
N ALA A 317 24.71 17.42 2.01
CA ALA A 317 23.69 17.49 0.96
C ALA A 317 23.90 16.41 -0.12
N ALA A 318 25.15 16.10 -0.48
CA ALA A 318 25.46 15.01 -1.39
C ALA A 318 25.10 13.64 -0.80
N ALA A 319 25.32 13.45 0.51
CA ALA A 319 24.94 12.22 1.21
C ALA A 319 23.42 12.03 1.22
N VAL A 320 22.65 13.09 1.49
CA VAL A 320 21.17 13.05 1.37
C VAL A 320 20.74 12.72 -0.06
N LEU A 321 21.36 13.33 -1.08
CA LEU A 321 21.06 12.99 -2.47
C LEU A 321 21.35 11.50 -2.76
N ALA A 322 22.48 10.96 -2.32
CA ALA A 322 22.84 9.56 -2.50
C ALA A 322 21.88 8.60 -1.78
N LEU A 323 21.57 8.88 -0.52
CA LEU A 323 20.62 8.09 0.26
C LEU A 323 19.19 8.20 -0.29
N GLY A 324 18.79 9.36 -0.81
CA GLY A 324 17.50 9.54 -1.47
C GLY A 324 17.38 8.75 -2.77
N VAL A 325 18.45 8.70 -3.57
CA VAL A 325 18.53 7.83 -4.76
C VAL A 325 18.42 6.36 -4.38
N LEU A 326 19.09 5.93 -3.31
CA LEU A 326 18.99 4.55 -2.84
C LEU A 326 17.57 4.24 -2.34
N ALA A 327 17.00 5.08 -1.48
CA ALA A 327 15.68 4.86 -0.89
C ALA A 327 14.55 4.84 -1.93
N ILE A 328 14.51 5.85 -2.82
CA ILE A 328 13.48 5.93 -3.87
C ILE A 328 13.77 4.87 -4.95
N GLY A 329 15.04 4.61 -5.27
CA GLY A 329 15.43 3.60 -6.25
C GLY A 329 15.10 2.17 -5.83
N GLU A 330 15.27 1.84 -4.55
CA GLU A 330 14.86 0.56 -3.94
C GLU A 330 13.35 0.39 -3.99
N ALA A 331 12.58 1.38 -3.51
CA ALA A 331 11.12 1.33 -3.56
C ALA A 331 10.60 1.20 -5.00
N ALA A 332 11.24 1.91 -5.95
CA ALA A 332 10.93 1.79 -7.37
C ALA A 332 11.24 0.39 -7.90
N PHE A 333 12.29 -0.26 -7.42
CA PHE A 333 12.68 -1.60 -7.86
C PHE A 333 11.62 -2.62 -7.44
N GLU A 334 11.19 -2.58 -6.19
CA GLU A 334 10.12 -3.43 -5.70
C GLU A 334 8.82 -3.21 -6.50
N LEU A 335 8.42 -1.96 -6.71
CA LEU A 335 7.16 -1.64 -7.39
C LEU A 335 7.17 -1.91 -8.91
N VAL A 336 8.34 -2.01 -9.54
CA VAL A 336 8.45 -2.39 -10.96
C VAL A 336 8.44 -3.91 -11.14
N PHE A 337 9.08 -4.66 -10.24
CA PHE A 337 9.30 -6.10 -10.44
C PHE A 337 8.37 -7.01 -9.63
N ASP A 338 7.93 -6.58 -8.45
CA ASP A 338 7.03 -7.35 -7.56
C ASP A 338 6.11 -6.42 -6.75
N PRO A 339 5.16 -5.72 -7.42
CA PRO A 339 4.34 -4.72 -6.76
C PRO A 339 3.23 -5.33 -5.88
N ARG A 340 2.76 -6.54 -6.18
CA ARG A 340 1.41 -7.02 -5.78
C ARG A 340 1.08 -6.84 -4.30
N TYR A 341 2.06 -7.02 -3.41
CA TYR A 341 1.87 -6.95 -1.95
C TYR A 341 2.68 -5.84 -1.28
N LYS A 342 3.19 -4.87 -2.06
CA LYS A 342 4.07 -3.80 -1.59
C LYS A 342 3.33 -2.46 -1.50
N ASP A 343 3.38 -1.84 -0.33
CA ASP A 343 2.86 -0.48 -0.13
C ASP A 343 3.69 0.57 -0.87
N PHE A 344 3.06 1.70 -1.20
CA PHE A 344 3.75 2.86 -1.73
C PHE A 344 4.26 3.73 -0.56
N PRO A 345 5.59 3.86 -0.33
CA PRO A 345 6.13 4.62 0.81
C PRO A 345 6.10 6.15 0.58
N ILE A 346 4.97 6.66 0.07
CA ILE A 346 4.80 8.05 -0.37
C ILE A 346 5.01 9.04 0.76
N ASN A 347 4.53 8.74 1.96
CA ASN A 347 4.63 9.66 3.10
C ASN A 347 6.08 9.85 3.54
N ALA A 348 6.87 8.76 3.59
CA ALA A 348 8.27 8.83 3.99
C ALA A 348 9.17 9.46 2.91
N LEU A 349 8.90 9.20 1.62
CA LEU A 349 9.76 9.61 0.51
C LEU A 349 9.41 10.98 -0.10
N THR A 350 8.20 11.50 0.11
CA THR A 350 7.80 12.84 -0.37
C THR A 350 8.75 13.94 0.12
N PRO A 351 9.12 14.02 1.41
CA PRO A 351 10.04 15.04 1.88
C PRO A 351 11.42 14.98 1.22
N VAL A 352 11.91 13.77 0.93
CA VAL A 352 13.21 13.55 0.28
C VAL A 352 13.18 14.10 -1.14
N ALA A 353 12.21 13.67 -1.95
CA ALA A 353 12.08 14.12 -3.33
C ALA A 353 11.79 15.62 -3.41
N ALA A 354 10.89 16.15 -2.58
CA ALA A 354 10.56 17.57 -2.55
C ALA A 354 11.79 18.42 -2.16
N ALA A 355 12.50 18.06 -1.10
CA ALA A 355 13.70 18.79 -0.67
C ALA A 355 14.77 18.83 -1.75
N LEU A 356 15.07 17.69 -2.37
CA LEU A 356 16.08 17.58 -3.42
C LEU A 356 15.68 18.31 -4.70
N ALA A 357 14.41 18.19 -5.12
CA ALA A 357 13.89 18.89 -6.30
C ALA A 357 13.89 20.40 -6.11
N ILE A 358 13.40 20.90 -4.96
CA ILE A 358 13.40 22.33 -4.64
C ILE A 358 14.83 22.87 -4.57
N PHE A 359 15.76 22.11 -3.96
CA PHE A 359 17.16 22.49 -3.89
C PHE A 359 17.81 22.56 -5.28
N ALA A 360 17.53 21.57 -6.13
CA ALA A 360 17.99 21.56 -7.50
C ALA A 360 17.42 22.71 -8.29
N LEU A 361 16.14 23.07 -8.11
CA LEU A 361 15.52 24.23 -8.76
C LEU A 361 16.20 25.54 -8.35
N LEU A 362 16.47 25.71 -7.06
CA LEU A 362 17.03 26.92 -6.47
C LEU A 362 18.52 27.14 -6.78
N ARG A 363 19.32 26.06 -6.82
CA ARG A 363 20.79 26.15 -6.88
C ARG A 363 21.32 25.67 -8.23
N LEU A 364 22.35 26.36 -8.70
CA LEU A 364 23.14 25.89 -9.83
C LEU A 364 23.99 24.68 -9.39
N PRO A 365 24.25 23.71 -10.29
CA PRO A 365 25.12 22.58 -9.96
C PRO A 365 26.56 23.04 -9.72
N ALA A 366 27.28 22.30 -8.87
CA ALA A 366 28.62 22.67 -8.45
C ALA A 366 29.71 22.53 -9.53
N GLY A 367 29.42 21.88 -10.68
CA GLY A 367 30.37 21.66 -11.78
C GLY A 367 30.77 20.18 -11.96
N ALA A 368 31.83 19.92 -12.73
CA ALA A 368 32.19 18.61 -13.27
C ALA A 368 32.27 17.47 -12.23
N GLY A 369 31.21 16.65 -12.17
CA GLY A 369 31.17 15.47 -11.30
C GLY A 369 30.08 14.43 -11.56
N ALA A 370 29.14 14.70 -12.48
CA ALA A 370 28.02 13.80 -12.75
C ALA A 370 28.44 12.50 -13.46
N GLY A 371 28.68 11.42 -12.71
CA GLY A 371 29.23 10.17 -13.20
C GLY A 371 28.20 9.20 -13.80
N MET A 372 28.62 7.95 -13.93
CA MET A 372 27.73 6.86 -14.34
C MET A 372 26.57 6.68 -13.36
N ALA A 373 26.81 6.87 -12.05
CA ALA A 373 25.80 6.76 -11.00
C ALA A 373 24.59 7.67 -11.26
N GLU A 374 24.80 8.96 -11.53
CA GLU A 374 23.72 9.90 -11.86
C GLU A 374 23.00 9.53 -13.15
N ARG A 375 23.70 8.99 -14.14
CA ARG A 375 23.11 8.59 -15.42
C ARG A 375 22.22 7.36 -15.25
N THR A 376 22.71 6.35 -14.55
CA THR A 376 21.96 5.11 -14.28
C THR A 376 20.75 5.41 -13.40
N ALA A 377 20.93 6.15 -12.31
CA ALA A 377 19.84 6.52 -11.42
C ALA A 377 18.79 7.40 -12.13
N PHE A 378 19.21 8.33 -13.00
CA PHE A 378 18.29 9.14 -13.79
C PHE A 378 17.37 8.27 -14.66
N TRP A 379 17.95 7.36 -15.45
CA TRP A 379 17.16 6.53 -16.37
C TRP A 379 16.29 5.53 -15.60
N TRP A 380 16.81 4.94 -14.52
CA TRP A 380 16.04 4.06 -13.66
C TRP A 380 14.79 4.75 -13.10
N LEU A 381 14.97 5.91 -12.48
CA LEU A 381 13.88 6.66 -11.87
C LEU A 381 12.91 7.26 -12.91
N LEU A 382 13.40 7.64 -14.09
CA LEU A 382 12.54 8.10 -15.18
C LEU A 382 11.63 6.97 -15.67
N VAL A 383 12.20 5.78 -15.91
CA VAL A 383 11.42 4.61 -16.35
C VAL A 383 10.43 4.21 -15.26
N ALA A 384 10.87 4.06 -14.01
CA ALA A 384 9.97 3.71 -12.91
C ALA A 384 8.86 4.75 -12.70
N GLY A 385 9.20 6.05 -12.82
CA GLY A 385 8.25 7.14 -12.65
C GLY A 385 7.15 7.20 -13.71
N LEU A 386 7.39 6.61 -14.89
CA LEU A 386 6.38 6.46 -15.94
C LEU A 386 5.69 5.09 -15.89
N PHE A 387 6.44 4.03 -15.62
CA PHE A 387 5.95 2.66 -15.62
C PHE A 387 4.97 2.39 -14.47
N VAL A 388 5.33 2.77 -13.23
CA VAL A 388 4.51 2.43 -12.05
C VAL A 388 3.09 2.99 -12.17
N PRO A 389 2.85 4.27 -12.51
CA PRO A 389 1.50 4.77 -12.71
C PRO A 389 0.73 4.12 -13.86
N LEU A 390 1.42 3.71 -14.94
CA LEU A 390 0.77 3.05 -16.08
C LEU A 390 0.38 1.61 -15.73
N ASN A 391 1.24 0.89 -15.00
CA ASN A 391 0.99 -0.47 -14.54
C ASN A 391 -0.16 -0.53 -13.51
N GLU A 392 -0.29 0.51 -12.69
CA GLU A 392 -1.29 0.62 -11.61
C GLU A 392 -2.58 1.33 -12.02
N THR A 393 -2.66 1.78 -13.28
CA THR A 393 -3.67 2.68 -13.85
C THR A 393 -3.65 4.10 -13.27
N LEU A 394 -4.21 5.05 -14.04
CA LEU A 394 -4.32 6.45 -13.63
C LEU A 394 -5.39 6.71 -12.55
N GLN A 395 -6.15 5.68 -12.14
CA GLN A 395 -7.06 5.80 -11.00
C GLN A 395 -6.32 5.68 -9.66
N ASN A 396 -5.14 5.04 -9.67
CA ASN A 396 -4.34 4.82 -8.48
C ASN A 396 -3.53 6.07 -8.12
N TRP A 397 -4.07 6.91 -7.24
CA TRP A 397 -3.41 8.14 -6.83
C TRP A 397 -2.09 7.90 -6.07
N GLN A 398 -1.97 6.78 -5.35
CA GLN A 398 -0.73 6.43 -4.65
C GLN A 398 0.40 6.14 -5.65
N ALA A 399 0.08 5.39 -6.71
CA ALA A 399 1.01 5.10 -7.80
C ALA A 399 1.41 6.37 -8.57
N LEU A 400 0.43 7.25 -8.87
CA LEU A 400 0.68 8.55 -9.49
C LEU A 400 1.63 9.41 -8.65
N TRP A 401 1.38 9.49 -7.34
CA TRP A 401 2.21 10.27 -6.43
C TRP A 401 3.63 9.69 -6.31
N PHE A 402 3.75 8.36 -6.23
CA PHE A 402 5.05 7.71 -6.27
C PHE A 402 5.79 7.94 -7.59
N GLY A 403 5.07 7.94 -8.72
CA GLY A 403 5.61 8.32 -10.02
C GLY A 403 6.19 9.73 -10.01
N LEU A 404 5.49 10.70 -9.41
CA LEU A 404 5.98 12.07 -9.23
C LEU A 404 7.23 12.15 -8.35
N ILE A 405 7.32 11.36 -7.29
CA ILE A 405 8.53 11.26 -6.44
C ILE A 405 9.73 10.81 -7.29
N CYS A 406 9.55 9.77 -8.10
CA CYS A 406 10.58 9.26 -9.01
C CYS A 406 10.98 10.32 -10.06
N LEU A 407 10.01 10.97 -10.71
CA LEU A 407 10.26 11.98 -11.73
C LEU A 407 10.92 13.25 -11.17
N ALA A 408 10.56 13.66 -9.95
CA ALA A 408 11.18 14.79 -9.27
C ALA A 408 12.67 14.52 -8.97
N LEU A 409 13.00 13.30 -8.55
CA LEU A 409 14.39 12.91 -8.32
C LEU A 409 15.14 12.68 -9.64
N ALA A 410 14.49 12.15 -10.69
CA ALA A 410 15.07 12.09 -12.02
C ALA A 410 15.41 13.49 -12.56
N ALA A 411 14.50 14.46 -12.45
CA ALA A 411 14.74 15.85 -12.84
C ALA A 411 15.90 16.49 -12.05
N THR A 412 15.98 16.18 -10.75
CA THR A 412 17.12 16.59 -9.89
C THR A 412 18.43 16.06 -10.45
N LEU A 413 18.52 14.77 -10.77
CA LEU A 413 19.73 14.13 -11.32
C LEU A 413 20.07 14.66 -12.72
N TRP A 414 19.06 14.96 -13.54
CA TRP A 414 19.27 15.62 -14.83
C TRP A 414 19.91 17.00 -14.67
N ARG A 415 19.46 17.80 -13.70
CA ARG A 415 20.08 19.11 -13.39
C ARG A 415 21.51 18.95 -12.90
N VAL A 416 21.81 17.98 -12.05
CA VAL A 416 23.19 17.67 -11.62
C VAL A 416 24.08 17.36 -12.84
N ARG A 417 23.55 16.64 -13.83
CA ARG A 417 24.25 16.26 -15.07
C ARG A 417 24.45 17.43 -16.03
N ALA A 418 23.50 18.34 -16.15
CA ALA A 418 23.51 19.43 -17.12
C ALA A 418 24.71 20.38 -16.97
N ALA A 419 25.33 20.47 -15.79
CA ALA A 419 26.55 21.25 -15.58
C ALA A 419 27.80 20.74 -16.33
N ARG A 420 27.72 19.59 -17.04
CA ARG A 420 28.77 19.11 -17.93
C ARG A 420 28.67 19.66 -19.36
N ALA A 421 27.53 20.22 -19.78
CA ALA A 421 27.27 20.53 -21.19
C ALA A 421 27.76 21.92 -21.65
N THR A 422 28.28 22.76 -20.75
CA THR A 422 28.94 24.02 -21.09
C THR A 422 30.46 23.83 -21.00
N GLY A 423 31.02 23.18 -22.01
CA GLY A 423 32.45 23.03 -22.23
C GLY A 423 32.76 23.45 -23.65
#